data_AF-A0A842TIR4-F1
#
_entry.id   AF-A0A842TIR4-F1
#
_cell.length_a   1.000
_cell.length_b   1.000
_cell.length_c   1.000
_cell.angle_alpha   90.00
_cell.angle_beta   90.00
_cell.angle_gamma   90.00
#
_symmetry.space_group_name_H-M   'P 1'
#
loop_
_entity.id
_entity.type
_entity.pdbx_description
1 polymer ?
#
loop_
_entity_poly.entity_id
_entity_poly.type
_entity_poly.pdbx_seq_one_letter_code
_entity_poly.pdbx_strand_id
1 'polypeptide(L)'
;MDDKKNKNYHNKIRIDNNIDYINKKDKELMAIEDIIEKHVLEVNKKYHSDVFPSSVLTKVVMKELDIKNKHMFRIYHKKVKTILKKWEKKNYCEFVDNTHYAHCKKSKEIYQFPEDTFYRFNIYKMIPIV
;
A
#
# COMPACT_ATOMS: atom_id res chain seq x y z
N MET A 1 -65.50 -16.52 0.43
CA MET A 1 -64.30 -17.26 0.88
C MET A 1 -63.17 -16.95 -0.09
N ASP A 2 -62.28 -16.09 0.38
CA ASP A 2 -60.82 -16.12 0.21
C ASP A 2 -60.19 -15.79 -1.16
N ASP A 3 -59.77 -14.52 -1.22
CA ASP A 3 -58.43 -14.02 -1.54
C ASP A 3 -57.43 -14.95 -2.25
N LYS A 4 -56.86 -14.43 -3.34
CA LYS A 4 -55.40 -14.33 -3.51
C LYS A 4 -55.00 -13.31 -4.58
N LYS A 5 -54.67 -12.11 -4.10
CA LYS A 5 -53.81 -11.12 -4.77
C LYS A 5 -52.45 -11.76 -5.06
N ASN A 6 -52.02 -11.79 -6.32
CA ASN A 6 -50.61 -11.99 -6.65
C ASN A 6 -50.00 -10.66 -7.09
N LYS A 7 -49.52 -9.88 -6.11
CA LYS A 7 -48.66 -8.71 -6.35
C LYS A 7 -47.24 -9.22 -6.46
N ASN A 8 -46.72 -9.31 -7.68
CA ASN A 8 -45.32 -9.65 -7.89
C ASN A 8 -44.47 -8.40 -7.64
N TYR A 9 -43.68 -8.45 -6.57
CA TYR A 9 -42.88 -7.34 -6.07
C TYR A 9 -41.72 -7.08 -7.04
N HIS A 10 -41.74 -5.92 -7.71
CA HIS A 10 -40.53 -5.34 -8.26
C HIS A 10 -39.56 -5.06 -7.11
N ASN A 11 -38.58 -5.94 -6.91
CA ASN A 11 -37.39 -5.68 -6.13
C ASN A 11 -36.62 -4.52 -6.78
N LYS A 12 -36.94 -3.29 -6.39
CA LYS A 12 -36.04 -2.15 -6.53
C LYS A 12 -34.85 -2.43 -5.62
N ILE A 13 -33.78 -2.97 -6.20
CA ILE A 13 -32.46 -2.99 -5.59
C ILE A 13 -32.13 -1.53 -5.26
N ARG A 14 -32.17 -1.20 -3.96
CA ARG A 14 -31.61 0.06 -3.47
C ARG A 14 -30.11 -0.08 -3.62
N ILE A 15 -29.58 0.54 -4.68
CA ILE A 15 -28.15 0.76 -4.82
C ILE A 15 -27.84 1.84 -3.78
N ASP A 16 -27.28 1.42 -2.65
CA ASP A 16 -26.86 2.32 -1.60
C ASP A 16 -25.83 3.31 -2.18
N ASN A 17 -26.12 4.60 -2.06
CA ASN A 17 -25.29 5.72 -2.51
C ASN A 17 -23.98 5.87 -1.70
N ASN A 18 -23.37 4.78 -1.23
CA ASN A 18 -22.16 4.76 -0.41
C ASN A 18 -20.85 4.68 -1.23
N ILE A 19 -20.93 4.71 -2.56
CA ILE A 19 -19.77 4.60 -3.45
C ILE A 19 -18.91 5.88 -3.47
N ASP A 20 -19.44 7.02 -3.01
CA ASP A 20 -18.75 8.33 -3.09
C ASP A 20 -17.86 8.70 -1.89
N TYR A 21 -17.67 7.81 -0.91
CA TYR A 21 -16.87 8.12 0.29
C TYR A 21 -15.55 7.35 0.38
N ILE A 22 -14.77 7.29 -0.70
CA ILE A 22 -13.33 7.03 -0.54
C ILE A 22 -12.72 8.31 0.05
N ASN A 23 -12.52 8.29 1.36
CA ASN A 23 -12.04 9.39 2.19
C ASN A 23 -10.73 9.98 1.60
N LYS A 24 -10.51 11.30 1.65
CA LYS A 24 -9.30 11.96 1.11
C LYS A 24 -8.00 11.30 1.60
N LYS A 25 -8.02 10.80 2.84
CA LYS A 25 -6.93 10.08 3.48
C LYS A 25 -6.62 8.74 2.81
N ASP A 26 -7.63 8.03 2.32
CA ASP A 26 -7.47 6.74 1.65
C ASP A 26 -6.91 6.94 0.24
N LYS A 27 -7.36 7.99 -0.46
CA LYS A 27 -6.77 8.39 -1.76
C LYS A 27 -5.29 8.72 -1.65
N GLU A 28 -4.89 9.42 -0.60
CA GLU A 28 -3.47 9.74 -0.37
C GLU A 28 -2.65 8.49 -0.07
N LEU A 29 -3.16 7.59 0.77
CA LEU A 29 -2.46 6.34 1.10
C LEU A 29 -2.31 5.43 -0.13
N MET A 30 -3.34 5.32 -0.97
CA MET A 30 -3.29 4.61 -2.24
C MET A 30 -2.22 5.19 -3.17
N ALA A 31 -2.16 6.52 -3.31
CA ALA A 31 -1.13 7.16 -4.13
C ALA A 31 0.29 6.87 -3.61
N ILE A 32 0.49 6.88 -2.29
CA ILE A 32 1.78 6.53 -1.69
C ILE A 32 2.12 5.06 -1.96
N GLU A 33 1.14 4.17 -1.83
CA GLU A 33 1.28 2.73 -2.08
C GLU A 33 1.70 2.47 -3.54
N ASP A 34 1.01 3.09 -4.50
CA ASP A 34 1.33 3.02 -5.93
C ASP A 34 2.76 3.51 -6.26
N ILE A 35 3.18 4.62 -5.64
CA ILE A 35 4.54 5.15 -5.84
C ILE A 35 5.60 4.17 -5.33
N ILE A 36 5.38 3.59 -4.15
CA ILE A 36 6.31 2.60 -3.56
C ILE A 36 6.37 1.36 -4.45
N GLU A 37 5.22 0.84 -4.87
CA GLU A 37 5.13 -0.36 -5.72
C GLU A 37 5.89 -0.15 -7.03
N LYS A 38 5.59 0.94 -7.73
CA LYS A 38 6.25 1.30 -8.99
C LYS A 38 7.76 1.41 -8.81
N HIS A 39 8.21 2.10 -7.77
CA HIS A 39 9.64 2.26 -7.51
C HIS A 39 10.35 0.94 -7.25
N VAL A 40 9.76 0.08 -6.41
CA VAL A 40 10.33 -1.24 -6.08
C VAL A 40 10.42 -2.12 -7.32
N LEU A 41 9.38 -2.15 -8.16
CA LEU A 41 9.37 -2.87 -9.44
C LEU A 41 10.45 -2.33 -10.40
N GLU A 42 10.56 -1.02 -10.55
CA GLU A 42 11.54 -0.39 -11.44
C GLU A 42 12.98 -0.66 -11.01
N VAL A 43 13.27 -0.51 -9.71
CA VAL A 43 14.61 -0.74 -9.16
C VAL A 43 14.97 -2.22 -9.25
N ASN A 44 14.04 -3.12 -8.94
CA ASN A 44 14.28 -4.55 -9.09
C ASN A 44 14.56 -4.92 -10.55
N LYS A 45 13.72 -4.47 -11.49
CA LYS A 45 13.92 -4.74 -12.92
C LYS A 45 15.26 -4.24 -13.46
N LYS A 46 15.73 -3.09 -12.97
CA LYS A 46 16.93 -2.42 -13.49
C LYS A 46 18.23 -2.88 -12.81
N TYR A 47 18.17 -3.19 -11.53
CA TYR A 47 19.35 -3.41 -10.69
C TYR A 47 19.33 -4.75 -9.94
N HIS A 48 18.28 -5.55 -10.10
CA HIS A 48 18.06 -6.78 -9.33
C HIS A 48 18.13 -6.58 -7.81
N SER A 49 17.84 -5.36 -7.35
CA SER A 49 17.81 -5.03 -5.93
C SER A 49 16.41 -5.30 -5.38
N ASP A 50 16.36 -6.07 -4.32
CA ASP A 50 15.16 -6.49 -3.58
C ASP A 50 15.09 -5.89 -2.17
N VAL A 51 16.17 -5.22 -1.72
CA VAL A 51 16.28 -4.66 -0.37
C VAL A 51 16.13 -3.14 -0.38
N PHE A 52 15.22 -2.62 0.44
CA PHE A 52 14.88 -1.20 0.49
C PHE A 52 14.78 -0.68 1.93
N PRO A 53 15.58 0.33 2.31
CA PRO A 53 15.37 1.07 3.55
C PRO A 53 14.08 1.90 3.48
N SER A 54 13.27 1.87 4.54
CA SER A 54 12.03 2.67 4.64
C SER A 54 12.26 4.18 4.45
N SER A 55 13.43 4.68 4.84
CA SER A 55 13.83 6.07 4.66
C SER A 55 14.12 6.43 3.21
N VAL A 56 14.61 5.50 2.39
CA VAL A 56 14.82 5.68 0.95
C VAL A 56 13.47 5.74 0.25
N LEU A 57 12.58 4.79 0.53
CA LEU A 57 11.21 4.78 0.00
C LEU A 57 10.45 6.07 0.36
N THR A 58 10.63 6.59 1.58
CA THR A 58 10.04 7.86 1.99
C THR A 58 10.54 9.04 1.15
N LYS A 59 11.85 9.08 0.84
CA LYS A 59 12.41 10.15 -0.01
C LYS A 59 11.86 10.07 -1.44
N VAL A 60 11.68 8.87 -1.98
CA VAL A 60 11.07 8.65 -3.29
C VAL A 60 9.64 9.18 -3.29
N VAL A 61 8.82 8.78 -2.32
CA VAL A 61 7.44 9.27 -2.16
C VAL A 61 7.38 10.80 -2.10
N MET A 62 8.21 11.42 -1.26
CA MET A 62 8.24 12.88 -1.16
C MET A 62 8.68 13.55 -2.46
N LYS A 63 9.59 12.93 -3.22
CA LYS A 63 10.05 13.46 -4.51
C LYS A 63 8.93 13.40 -5.55
N GLU A 64 8.25 12.27 -5.67
CA GLU A 64 7.16 12.08 -6.65
C GLU A 64 5.94 12.96 -6.33
N LEU A 65 5.71 13.28 -5.06
CA LEU A 65 4.65 14.20 -4.63
C LEU A 65 5.08 15.69 -4.60
N ASP A 66 6.27 16.03 -5.11
CA ASP A 66 6.89 17.37 -5.08
C ASP A 66 6.95 18.04 -3.69
N ILE A 67 7.19 17.24 -2.64
CA ILE A 67 7.20 17.70 -1.25
C ILE A 67 8.61 18.12 -0.85
N LYS A 68 8.84 19.44 -0.88
CA LYS A 68 10.16 20.04 -0.57
C LYS A 68 10.40 20.25 0.93
N ASN A 69 9.34 20.26 1.74
CA ASN A 69 9.44 20.52 3.17
C ASN A 69 10.03 19.30 3.92
N LYS A 70 11.26 19.43 4.40
CA LYS A 70 11.97 18.40 5.17
C LYS A 70 11.24 17.98 6.45
N HIS A 71 10.49 18.86 7.10
CA HIS A 71 9.72 18.53 8.31
C HIS A 71 8.60 17.52 8.02
N MET A 72 8.12 17.46 6.78
CA MET A 72 7.12 16.48 6.36
C MET A 72 7.66 15.05 6.30
N PHE A 73 8.99 14.87 6.30
CA PHE A 73 9.62 13.55 6.25
C PHE A 73 9.09 12.63 7.35
N ARG A 74 8.96 13.13 8.58
CA ARG A 74 8.45 12.32 9.70
C ARG A 74 7.02 11.82 9.45
N ILE A 75 6.18 12.64 8.82
CA ILE A 75 4.78 12.31 8.53
C ILE A 75 4.71 11.24 7.45
N TYR A 76 5.42 11.44 6.34
CA TYR A 76 5.47 10.47 5.24
C TYR A 76 6.17 9.18 5.63
N HIS A 77 7.24 9.24 6.42
CA HIS A 77 7.91 8.06 6.93
C HIS A 77 6.96 7.18 7.74
N LYS A 78 6.10 7.78 8.58
CA LYS A 78 5.07 7.04 9.32
C LYS A 78 4.04 6.39 8.37
N LYS A 79 3.64 7.07 7.29
CA LYS A 79 2.73 6.51 6.27
C LYS A 79 3.38 5.35 5.53
N VAL A 80 4.61 5.52 5.02
CA VAL A 80 5.40 4.48 4.35
C VAL A 80 5.56 3.25 5.25
N LYS A 81 5.96 3.42 6.51
CA LYS A 81 6.05 2.31 7.47
C LYS A 81 4.71 1.57 7.66
N THR A 82 3.61 2.30 7.68
CA THR A 82 2.28 1.70 7.83
C THR A 82 1.95 0.82 6.63
N ILE A 83 2.28 1.26 5.41
CA ILE A 83 2.11 0.49 4.18
C ILE A 83 3.03 -0.74 4.20
N LEU A 84 4.31 -0.57 4.51
CA LEU A 84 5.26 -1.68 4.56
C LEU A 84 4.87 -2.75 5.58
N LYS A 85 4.36 -2.36 6.76
CA LYS A 85 3.82 -3.33 7.73
C LYS A 85 2.54 -4.03 7.25
N LYS A 86 1.71 -3.36 6.46
CA LYS A 86 0.54 -4.01 5.84
C LYS A 86 1.00 -5.02 4.78
N TRP A 87 2.02 -4.67 4.01
CA TRP A 87 2.63 -5.52 2.99
C TRP A 87 3.35 -6.72 3.59
N GLU A 88 4.04 -6.52 4.71
CA GLU A 88 4.65 -7.58 5.51
C GLU A 88 3.60 -8.61 5.94
N LYS A 89 2.46 -8.16 6.49
CA LYS A 89 1.34 -9.06 6.84
C LYS A 89 0.73 -9.78 5.64
N LYS A 90 0.87 -9.24 4.43
CA LYS A 90 0.43 -9.85 3.18
C LYS A 90 1.53 -10.67 2.51
N ASN A 91 2.69 -10.83 3.16
CA ASN A 91 3.87 -11.51 2.64
C ASN A 91 4.33 -10.93 1.28
N TYR A 92 4.29 -9.60 1.12
CA TYR A 92 4.95 -8.89 0.01
C TYR A 92 6.36 -8.43 0.35
N CYS A 93 6.68 -8.32 1.63
CA CYS A 93 8.02 -7.98 2.05
C CYS A 93 8.28 -8.53 3.44
N GLU A 94 9.54 -8.61 3.81
CA GLU A 94 9.98 -9.08 5.10
C GLU A 94 10.84 -8.00 5.75
N PHE A 95 10.60 -7.75 7.02
CA PHE A 95 11.48 -6.87 7.78
C PHE A 95 12.82 -7.58 8.01
N VAL A 96 13.89 -6.98 7.49
CA VAL A 96 15.25 -7.49 7.72
C VAL A 96 15.78 -6.81 8.97
N ASP A 97 15.84 -7.57 10.06
CA ASP A 97 16.43 -7.06 11.29
C ASP A 97 17.93 -6.90 11.08
N ASN A 98 18.43 -5.69 11.32
CA ASN A 98 19.84 -5.40 11.10
C ASN A 98 20.61 -5.56 12.40
N THR A 99 21.67 -6.35 12.33
CA THR A 99 22.76 -6.37 13.30
C THR A 99 23.18 -4.95 13.63
N HIS A 100 23.14 -4.61 14.93
CA HIS A 100 23.60 -3.36 15.50
C HIS A 100 24.91 -2.91 14.82
N TYR A 101 24.89 -1.78 14.10
CA TYR A 101 26.15 -1.08 13.82
C TYR A 101 26.69 -0.67 15.20
N ALA A 102 27.84 -1.21 15.61
CA ALA A 102 28.42 -1.00 16.94
C ALA A 102 28.53 0.50 17.35
N HIS A 103 28.53 1.41 16.38
CA HIS A 103 28.63 2.86 16.59
C HIS A 103 27.35 3.65 16.25
N CYS A 104 26.27 3.01 15.81
CA CYS A 104 25.01 3.68 15.49
C CYS A 104 23.84 3.01 16.21
N LYS A 105 23.34 3.64 17.28
CA LYS A 105 22.16 3.22 18.05
C LYS A 105 20.83 3.17 17.26
N LYS A 106 20.83 3.47 15.95
CA LYS A 106 19.62 3.51 15.13
C LYS A 106 19.55 2.27 14.24
N SER A 107 18.63 1.36 14.55
CA SER A 107 18.19 0.35 13.59
C SER A 107 17.67 1.06 12.33
N LYS A 108 18.27 0.74 11.19
CA LYS A 108 17.68 1.09 9.90
C LYS A 108 16.57 0.07 9.68
N GLU A 109 15.34 0.54 9.57
CA GLU A 109 14.24 -0.32 9.16
C GLU A 109 14.37 -0.59 7.67
N ILE A 110 14.80 -1.80 7.35
CA ILE A 110 15.03 -2.30 6.01
C ILE A 110 14.01 -3.40 5.72
N TYR A 111 13.48 -3.39 4.50
CA TYR A 111 12.53 -4.38 4.03
C TYR A 111 13.10 -5.07 2.80
N GLN A 112 13.01 -6.40 2.77
CA GLN A 112 13.37 -7.22 1.62
C GLN A 112 12.09 -7.68 0.90
N PHE A 113 12.12 -7.67 -0.42
CA PHE A 113 10.99 -8.00 -1.28
C PHE A 113 11.34 -9.28 -2.04
N PRO A 114 10.94 -10.48 -1.55
CA PRO A 114 11.30 -11.74 -2.19
C PRO A 114 10.79 -11.79 -3.64
N GLU A 115 11.45 -12.59 -4.51
CA GLU A 115 11.19 -12.60 -5.96
C GLU A 115 9.71 -12.87 -6.31
N ASP A 116 9.03 -13.67 -5.50
CA ASP A 116 7.62 -13.99 -5.71
C ASP A 116 6.69 -12.78 -5.45
N THR A 117 7.16 -11.78 -4.71
CA THR A 117 6.44 -10.51 -4.47
C THR A 117 6.03 -9.84 -5.77
N PHE A 118 6.90 -9.83 -6.78
CA PHE A 118 6.62 -9.14 -8.04
C PHE A 118 5.49 -9.83 -8.81
N TYR A 119 5.34 -11.15 -8.67
CA TYR A 119 4.19 -11.89 -9.17
C TYR A 119 2.93 -11.60 -8.33
N ARG A 120 3.07 -11.51 -7.01
CA ARG A 120 1.95 -11.24 -6.09
C ARG A 120 1.37 -9.83 -6.26
N PHE A 121 2.17 -8.82 -6.59
CA PHE A 121 1.67 -7.50 -6.96
C PHE A 121 0.73 -7.54 -8.18
N ASN A 122 1.09 -8.34 -9.20
CA ASN A 122 0.24 -8.49 -10.38
C ASN A 122 -1.08 -9.21 -10.06
N ILE A 123 -1.08 -10.22 -9.20
CA ILE A 123 -2.29 -10.95 -8.79
C ILE A 123 -3.24 -10.04 -7.98
N TYR A 124 -2.70 -9.20 -7.09
CA TYR A 124 -3.52 -8.33 -6.24
C TYR A 124 -4.32 -7.29 -7.02
N LYS A 125 -3.81 -6.80 -8.16
CA LYS A 125 -4.57 -5.91 -9.05
C LYS A 125 -5.70 -6.61 -9.81
N MET A 126 -5.67 -7.95 -9.90
CA MET A 126 -6.69 -8.74 -10.60
C MET A 126 -7.85 -9.18 -9.68
N ILE A 127 -7.70 -9.07 -8.35
CA ILE A 127 -8.77 -9.41 -7.41
C ILE A 127 -9.54 -8.13 -7.10
N PRO A 128 -10.77 -7.94 -7.63
CA PRO A 128 -11.63 -6.84 -7.19
C PRO A 128 -11.89 -7.02 -5.69
N ILE A 129 -11.69 -5.95 -4.93
CA ILE A 129 -12.13 -5.88 -3.53
C ILE A 129 -13.65 -6.04 -3.58
N VAL A 130 -14.16 -7.15 -3.04
CA VAL A 130 -15.59 -7.43 -2.83
C VAL A 130 -16.09 -6.70 -1.60
#